data_AF-A0A3B1BCE2-F1
#
_entry.id   AF-A0A3B1BCE2-F1
#
_cell.length_a   1.000
_cell.length_b   1.000
_cell.length_c   1.000
_cell.angle_alpha   90.00
_cell.angle_beta   90.00
_cell.angle_gamma   90.00
#
_symmetry.space_group_name_H-M   'P 1'
#
loop_
_entity.id
_entity.type
_entity.pdbx_description
1 polymer ?
#
loop_
_entity_poly.entity_id
_entity_poly.type
_entity_poly.pdbx_seq_one_letter_code
_entity_poly.pdbx_strand_id
1 'polypeptide(L)' 'MTYVVTENCIKCKYTDCVEVCPVDCFHEGPNFLVIDPDECIDCTL' A
#
# COMPACT_ATOMS: atom_id res chain seq x y z
N MET A 1 1.20 -8.71 11.22
CA MET A 1 1.07 -7.31 11.63
C MET A 1 1.26 -6.43 10.40
N THR A 2 0.14 -6.18 9.73
CA THR A 2 0.03 -5.45 8.46
C THR A 2 0.55 -4.01 8.52
N TYR A 3 1.12 -3.56 7.41
CA TYR A 3 1.49 -2.16 7.18
C TYR A 3 0.27 -1.29 6.83
N VAL A 4 0.26 -0.05 7.32
CA VAL A 4 -0.85 0.88 7.09
C VAL A 4 -0.35 2.12 6.36
N VAL A 5 -0.98 2.45 5.24
CA VAL A 5 -0.74 3.71 4.53
C VAL A 5 -1.35 4.85 5.33
N THR A 6 -0.56 5.89 5.62
CA THR A 6 -0.99 7.05 6.40
C THR A 6 -1.46 8.20 5.50
N GLU A 7 -2.07 9.22 6.11
CA GLU A 7 -2.70 10.36 5.44
C GLU A 7 -1.81 11.12 4.44
N ASN A 8 -0.48 11.05 4.58
CA ASN A 8 0.46 11.67 3.64
C ASN A 8 0.38 11.11 2.22
N CYS A 9 -0.20 9.92 2.02
CA CYS A 9 -0.42 9.39 0.67
C CYS A 9 -1.57 10.13 -0.07
N ILE A 10 -2.47 10.80 0.65
CA ILE A 10 -3.65 11.48 0.06
C ILE A 10 -3.18 12.59 -0.89
N LYS A 11 -3.61 12.52 -2.16
CA LYS A 11 -3.22 13.42 -3.27
C LYS A 11 -1.75 13.40 -3.67
N CYS A 12 -0.89 12.69 -2.95
CA CYS A 12 0.47 12.39 -3.39
C CYS A 12 0.48 11.18 -4.33
N LYS A 13 0.00 10.03 -3.84
CA LYS A 13 -0.18 8.78 -4.60
C LYS A 13 0.98 8.50 -5.58
N TYR A 14 2.21 8.42 -5.05
CA TYR A 14 3.41 8.19 -5.88
C TYR A 14 3.46 6.80 -6.50
N THR A 15 2.75 5.82 -5.93
CA THR A 15 2.68 4.41 -6.39
C THR A 15 3.97 3.59 -6.32
N ASP A 16 5.10 4.17 -5.89
CA ASP A 16 6.38 3.48 -5.73
C ASP A 16 6.31 2.23 -4.83
N CYS A 17 5.40 2.22 -3.85
CA CYS A 17 5.22 1.09 -2.93
C CYS A 17 4.61 -0.15 -3.59
N VAL A 18 3.92 0.00 -4.73
CA VAL A 18 3.30 -1.11 -5.47
C VAL A 18 4.37 -1.96 -6.18
N GLU A 19 5.41 -1.32 -6.75
CA GLU A 19 6.44 -2.02 -7.52
C GLU A 19 7.29 -2.98 -6.68
N VAL A 20 7.40 -2.72 -5.38
CA VAL A 20 8.19 -3.55 -4.45
C VAL A 20 7.35 -4.58 -3.71
N CYS A 21 6.02 -4.54 -3.84
CA CYS A 21 5.13 -5.44 -3.13
C CYS A 21 5.22 -6.86 -3.74
N PRO A 22 5.66 -7.89 -3.00
CA PRO A 22 5.84 -9.23 -3.54
C PRO A 22 4.53 -9.99 -3.79
N VAL A 23 3.41 -9.47 -3.25
CA VAL A 23 2.09 -10.13 -3.24
C VAL A 23 0.98 -9.22 -3.78
N ASP A 24 1.33 -8.05 -4.34
CA ASP A 24 0.40 -7.08 -4.92
C ASP A 24 -0.81 -6.70 -4.03
N CYS A 25 -0.62 -6.62 -2.71
CA CYS A 25 -1.71 -6.39 -1.74
C CYS A 25 -2.21 -4.93 -1.66
N PHE A 26 -1.98 -4.10 -2.68
CA PHE A 26 -2.40 -2.69 -2.70
C PHE A 26 -3.69 -2.52 -3.51
N HIS A 27 -4.66 -1.77 -2.96
CA HIS A 27 -5.84 -1.33 -3.69
C HIS A 27 -5.82 0.17 -3.97
N GLU A 28 -6.17 0.52 -5.20
CA GLU A 28 -6.11 1.88 -5.71
C GLU A 28 -7.44 2.62 -5.54
N GLY A 29 -7.41 3.71 -4.77
CA GLY A 29 -8.48 4.69 -4.70
C GLY A 29 -8.23 5.91 -5.61
N PRO A 30 -9.19 6.86 -5.70
CA PRO A 30 -9.07 8.03 -6.58
C PRO A 30 -7.83 8.89 -6.33
N ASN A 31 -7.40 9.00 -5.07
CA ASN A 31 -6.30 9.85 -4.63
C ASN A 31 -5.49 9.25 -3.47
N PHE A 32 -5.63 7.96 -3.21
CA PHE A 32 -5.04 7.26 -2.07
C PHE A 32 -4.84 5.77 -2.40
N LEU A 33 -3.90 5.12 -1.73
CA LEU A 33 -3.67 3.67 -1.79
C LEU A 33 -3.95 3.07 -0.42
N VAL A 34 -4.57 1.89 -0.40
CA VAL A 34 -4.78 1.11 0.84
C VAL A 34 -4.08 -0.24 0.71
N ILE A 35 -3.65 -0.80 1.85
CA ILE A 35 -3.08 -2.15 1.94
C ILE A 35 -4.16 -3.09 2.46
N ASP A 36 -4.36 -4.22 1.80
CA ASP A 36 -5.20 -5.30 2.31
C ASP A 36 -4.47 -6.05 3.44
N PRO A 37 -5.01 -6.07 4.67
CA PRO A 37 -4.39 -6.77 5.79
C PRO A 37 -4.39 -8.28 5.67
N ASP A 38 -5.30 -8.88 4.91
CA ASP A 38 -5.40 -10.34 4.75
C ASP A 38 -4.39 -10.85 3.72
N GLU A 39 -3.99 -10.01 2.76
CA GLU A 39 -3.00 -10.35 1.73
C GLU A 39 -1.57 -9.91 2.09
N CYS A 40 -1.41 -8.92 2.97
CA CYS A 40 -0.10 -8.44 3.40
C CYS A 40 0.69 -9.49 4.20
N ILE A 41 1.92 -9.76 3.77
CA ILE A 41 2.81 -10.77 4.40
C ILE A 41 3.92 -10.17 5.29
N ASP A 42 3.83 -8.89 5.63
CA ASP A 42 4.80 -8.18 6.49
C ASP A 42 6.26 -8.24 6.02
N CYS A 43 6.51 -8.10 4.72
CA CYS A 43 7.85 -8.23 4.14
C CYS A 43 8.81 -7.05 4.42
N THR A 44 8.35 -5.93 4.99
CA THR A 44 9.15 -4.76 5.39
C THR A 44 9.91 -4.02 4.28
N LEU A 45 9.49 -4.21 3.01
CA LEU A 45 10.12 -3.65 1.81
C LEU A 45 9.54 -2.28 1.42
#